data_AF-A0A419F713-F1
#
_entry.id   AF-A0A419F713-F1
#
_cell.length_a   1.000
_cell.length_b   1.000
_cell.length_c   1.000
_cell.angle_alpha   90.00
_cell.angle_beta   90.00
_cell.angle_gamma   90.00
#
_symmetry.space_group_name_H-M   'P 1'
#
loop_
_entity.id
_entity.type
_entity.pdbx_description
1 polymer ?
#
loop_
_entity_poly.entity_id
_entity_poly.type
_entity_poly.pdbx_seq_one_letter_code
_entity_poly.pdbx_strand_id
1 'polypeptide(L)' 'MVKANKIISWLLDGDPSIRWQTYKDLLDDDDEKINRERNKIGKDGWGAKLLSFQDDAGT' A
#
# COMPACT_ATOMS: atom_id res chain seq x y z
N MET A 1 16.36 7.72 -20.56
CA MET A 1 15.05 7.66 -19.87
C MET A 1 14.75 6.20 -19.60
N VAL A 2 14.91 5.77 -18.35
CA VAL A 2 14.51 4.43 -17.90
C VAL A 2 13.06 4.25 -18.34
N LYS A 3 12.73 3.18 -19.09
CA LYS A 3 11.33 2.80 -19.33
C LYS A 3 10.62 2.98 -18.00
N ALA A 4 9.54 3.77 -17.92
CA ALA A 4 8.68 3.80 -16.74
C ALA A 4 8.53 2.36 -16.28
N ASN A 5 9.14 2.04 -15.13
CA ASN A 5 9.56 0.67 -14.85
C ASN A 5 8.29 -0.17 -14.72
N LYS A 6 8.03 -1.05 -15.70
CA LYS A 6 6.78 -1.82 -15.79
C LYS A 6 6.48 -2.56 -14.48
N ILE A 7 7.54 -2.98 -13.78
CA ILE A 7 7.44 -3.62 -12.47
C ILE A 7 6.94 -2.63 -11.42
N ILE A 8 7.51 -1.41 -11.36
CA ILE A 8 7.03 -0.35 -10.46
C ILE A 8 5.57 -0.01 -10.74
N SER A 9 5.18 0.14 -12.01
CA SER A 9 3.77 0.39 -12.35
C SER A 9 2.87 -0.73 -11.83
N TRP A 10 3.25 -1.98 -12.07
CA TRP A 10 2.49 -3.14 -11.59
C TRP A 10 2.40 -3.20 -10.05
N LEU A 11 3.48 -2.85 -9.34
CA LEU A 11 3.49 -2.75 -7.88
C LEU A 11 2.57 -1.62 -7.36
N LEU A 12 2.58 -0.46 -8.03
CA LEU A 12 1.73 0.68 -7.69
C LEU A 12 0.24 0.41 -7.99
N ASP A 13 -0.07 -0.42 -8.99
CA ASP A 13 -1.43 -0.86 -9.30
C ASP A 13 -1.96 -1.89 -8.27
N GLY A 14 -1.08 -2.41 -7.41
CA GLY A 14 -1.39 -3.43 -6.41
C GLY A 14 -2.15 -2.95 -5.17
N ASP A 15 -2.22 -3.84 -4.19
CA ASP A 15 -2.84 -3.59 -2.87
C ASP A 15 -2.13 -2.42 -2.15
N PRO A 16 -2.85 -1.61 -1.33
CA PRO A 16 -2.21 -0.61 -0.48
C PRO A 16 -0.98 -1.11 0.27
N SER A 17 -1.01 -2.35 0.78
CA SER A 17 0.07 -2.99 1.55
C SER A 17 1.39 -3.13 0.76
N ILE A 18 1.30 -3.17 -0.58
CA ILE A 18 2.45 -3.21 -1.49
C ILE A 18 2.80 -1.80 -1.98
N ARG A 19 1.79 -1.01 -2.33
CA ARG A 19 1.98 0.32 -2.92
C ARG A 19 2.72 1.28 -1.98
N TRP A 20 2.41 1.30 -0.68
CA TRP A 20 3.11 2.20 0.26
C TRP A 20 4.59 1.84 0.44
N GLN A 21 4.94 0.54 0.43
CA GLN A 21 6.33 0.08 0.47
C GLN A 21 7.06 0.39 -0.83
N THR A 22 6.35 0.32 -1.97
CA THR A 22 6.93 0.71 -3.25
C THR A 22 7.30 2.19 -3.27
N TYR A 23 6.43 3.07 -2.76
CA TYR A 23 6.76 4.50 -2.61
C TYR A 23 7.95 4.72 -1.68
N LYS A 24 7.97 4.05 -0.52
CA LYS A 24 9.02 4.22 0.47
C LYS A 24 10.37 3.67 0.04
N ASP A 25 10.41 2.38 -0.33
CA ASP A 25 11.66 1.62 -0.41
C ASP A 25 12.23 1.60 -1.84
N LEU A 26 11.41 1.83 -2.87
CA LEU A 26 11.83 1.78 -4.28
C LEU A 26 11.82 3.13 -4.99
N LEU A 27 11.03 4.09 -4.52
CA LEU A 27 10.88 5.40 -5.14
C LEU A 27 11.41 6.55 -4.29
N ASP A 28 11.76 6.30 -3.02
CA ASP A 28 12.24 7.32 -2.07
C ASP A 28 11.31 8.55 -2.01
N ASP A 29 10.00 8.29 -2.01
CA ASP A 29 8.95 9.31 -2.02
C ASP A 29 8.76 9.95 -0.63
N ASP A 30 8.01 11.04 -0.55
CA ASP A 30 7.87 11.79 0.70
C ASP A 30 6.98 11.09 1.75
N ASP A 31 7.21 11.42 3.02
CA ASP A 31 6.48 10.86 4.16
C ASP A 31 4.97 11.10 4.09
N GLU A 32 4.52 12.23 3.52
CA GLU A 32 3.08 12.51 3.41
C GLU A 32 2.42 11.50 2.47
N LYS A 33 3.03 11.25 1.32
CA LYS A 33 2.55 10.27 0.35
C LYS A 33 2.60 8.85 0.89
N ILE A 34 3.71 8.47 1.55
CA ILE A 34 3.87 7.15 2.18
C ILE A 34 2.77 6.93 3.21
N ASN A 35 2.56 7.90 4.12
CA ASN A 35 1.56 7.78 5.18
C ASN A 35 0.13 7.76 4.61
N ARG A 36 -0.15 8.56 3.57
CA ARG A 36 -1.45 8.56 2.91
C ARG A 36 -1.79 7.20 2.31
N GLU A 37 -0.85 6.53 1.64
CA GLU A 37 -1.08 5.20 1.09
C GLU A 37 -1.16 4.13 2.17
N ARG A 38 -0.32 4.22 3.21
CA ARG A 38 -0.36 3.28 4.35
C ARG A 38 -1.69 3.32 5.09
N ASN A 39 -2.30 4.50 5.23
CA ASN A 39 -3.61 4.67 5.88
C ASN A 39 -4.76 3.98 5.14
N LYS A 40 -4.57 3.60 3.87
CA LYS A 40 -5.57 2.85 3.10
C LYS A 40 -5.59 1.36 3.44
N ILE A 41 -4.53 0.81 4.04
CA ILE A 41 -4.45 -0.64 4.33
C ILE A 41 -5.64 -1.11 5.16
N GLY A 42 -6.05 -0.34 6.18
CA GLY A 42 -7.19 -0.70 7.03
C GLY A 42 -8.57 -0.42 6.42
N LYS A 43 -8.63 0.18 5.23
CA LYS A 43 -9.87 0.66 4.61
C LYS A 43 -10.16 -0.02 3.27
N ASP A 44 -9.10 -0.37 2.56
CA ASP A 44 -9.15 -0.94 1.22
C ASP A 44 -8.35 -2.25 1.14
N GLY A 45 -8.72 -3.10 0.20
CA GLY A 45 -7.92 -4.27 -0.18
C GLY A 45 -7.80 -5.34 0.91
N TRP A 46 -6.63 -5.97 0.98
CA TRP A 46 -6.40 -7.15 1.81
C TRP A 46 -6.44 -6.86 3.30
N GLY A 47 -5.90 -5.72 3.74
CA GLY A 47 -5.92 -5.33 5.15
C GLY A 47 -7.34 -5.10 5.65
N ALA A 48 -8.16 -4.37 4.88
CA ALA A 48 -9.58 -4.19 5.19
C ALA A 48 -10.34 -5.51 5.20
N LYS A 49 -10.05 -6.41 4.25
CA LYS A 49 -10.64 -7.75 4.23
C LYS A 49 -10.26 -8.56 5.47
N LEU A 50 -9.00 -8.51 5.90
CA LEU A 50 -8.56 -9.17 7.12
C LEU A 50 -9.30 -8.61 8.35
N LEU A 51 -9.38 -7.29 8.47
CA LEU A 51 -10.08 -6.61 9.57
C LEU A 51 -11.59 -6.90 9.57
N SER A 52 -12.19 -7.20 8.41
CA SER A 52 -13.60 -7.59 8.35
C SER A 52 -13.93 -8.93 9.03
N PHE A 53 -12.91 -9.74 9.32
CA PHE A 53 -13.05 -10.99 10.06
C PHE A 53 -12.74 -10.84 11.55
N GLN A 54 -12.26 -9.69 11.98
CA GLN A 54 -11.91 -9.41 13.36
C GLN A 54 -13.16 -9.33 14.23
N ASP A 55 -13.10 -9.90 15.43
CA ASP A 55 -14.21 -9.81 16.38
C ASP A 55 -14.25 -8.46 17.11
N ASP A 56 -15.31 -8.22 17.89
CA ASP A 56 -15.48 -6.98 18.67
C ASP A 56 -14.39 -6.79 19.74
N ALA A 57 -13.69 -7.86 20.14
CA ALA A 57 -12.55 -7.80 21.06
C ALA A 57 -11.23 -7.44 20.34
N GLY A 58 -11.24 -7.35 19.01
CA GLY A 58 -10.06 -7.04 18.22
C GLY A 58 -9.14 -8.25 18.01
N THR A 59 -9.65 -9.48 18.16
CA THR A 59 -8.91 -10.73 17.94
C THR A 59 -9.16 -11.34 16.57
#